data_AF-A0A5D2G7M9-F1
#
_entry.id   AF-A0A5D2G7M9-F1
#
_cell.length_a   1.000
_cell.length_b   1.000
_cell.length_c   1.000
_cell.angle_alpha   90.00
_cell.angle_beta   90.00
_cell.angle_gamma   90.00
#
_symmetry.space_group_name_H-M   'P 1'
#
loop_
_entity.id
_entity.type
_entity.pdbx_description
1 polymer ?
#
loop_
_entity_poly.entity_id
_entity_poly.type
_entity_poly.pdbx_seq_one_letter_code
_entity_poly.pdbx_strand_id
1 'polypeptide(L)'
;MSKAYFGRVNIKRISSNMVVACCKKEEIIHKIEGLEDGTLSNLFSKVERWSEKIQVDNKMVWLACQGIPLHVWNCMMFQNIAKKYGEFLGVDIDTRCFKSVVRGNVHVLTKRLTKLMKY
;
A
#
# COMPACT_ATOMS: atom_id res chain seq x y z
N MET A 1 36.28 15.34 2.08
CA MET A 1 35.06 14.49 2.17
C MET A 1 33.96 15.14 1.32
N SER A 2 33.73 14.65 0.10
CA SER A 2 32.73 15.22 -0.80
C SER A 2 31.31 14.83 -0.36
N LYS A 3 30.48 15.82 -0.01
CA LYS A 3 29.03 15.61 0.07
C LYS A 3 28.53 15.22 -1.32
N ALA A 4 28.07 13.99 -1.48
CA ALA A 4 27.36 13.58 -2.68
C ALA A 4 26.04 14.34 -2.73
N TYR A 5 25.96 15.35 -3.59
CA TYR A 5 24.71 16.04 -3.88
C TYR A 5 23.84 15.06 -4.67
N PHE A 6 22.97 14.33 -3.97
CA PHE A 6 21.88 13.61 -4.62
C PHE A 6 21.02 14.67 -5.33
N GLY A 7 20.92 14.58 -6.66
CA GLY A 7 19.85 15.29 -7.36
C GLY A 7 18.51 14.87 -6.78
N ARG A 8 17.47 15.72 -6.86
CA ARG A 8 16.16 15.41 -6.26
C ARG A 8 15.62 14.08 -6.78
N VAL A 9 15.57 13.07 -5.91
CA VAL A 9 14.84 11.82 -6.12
C VAL A 9 13.42 12.00 -5.57
N ASN A 10 12.41 11.68 -6.38
CA ASN A 10 11.02 11.70 -5.92
C ASN A 10 10.55 10.27 -5.64
N ILE A 11 10.12 10.00 -4.42
CA ILE A 11 9.61 8.67 -4.06
C ILE A 11 8.08 8.70 -4.12
N LYS A 12 7.49 7.78 -4.87
CA LYS A 12 6.04 7.59 -4.93
C LYS A 12 5.69 6.19 -4.48
N ARG A 13 4.66 6.06 -3.64
CA ARG A 13 4.12 4.75 -3.28
C ARG A 13 3.28 4.21 -4.44
N ILE A 14 3.60 3.00 -4.92
CA ILE A 14 2.82 2.31 -5.97
C ILE A 14 1.79 1.37 -5.35
N SER A 15 2.20 0.65 -4.30
CA SER A 15 1.36 -0.36 -3.64
C SER A 15 1.59 -0.33 -2.14
N SER A 16 1.08 -1.33 -1.41
CA SER A 16 1.26 -1.40 0.04
C SER A 16 2.70 -1.18 0.46
N ASN A 17 3.60 -2.02 -0.07
CA ASN A 17 4.99 -2.11 0.34
C ASN A 17 5.97 -1.82 -0.82
N MET A 18 5.47 -1.34 -1.96
CA MET A 18 6.31 -0.95 -3.09
C MET A 18 6.32 0.57 -3.25
N VAL A 19 7.52 1.10 -3.43
CA VAL A 19 7.76 2.49 -3.80
C VAL A 19 8.55 2.54 -5.10
N VAL A 20 8.37 3.61 -5.87
CA VAL A 20 9.19 3.92 -7.03
C VAL A 20 9.96 5.20 -6.78
N ALA A 21 11.26 5.13 -7.04
CA ALA A 21 12.13 6.29 -7.05
C ALA A 21 12.18 6.85 -8.48
N CYS A 22 11.60 8.04 -8.68
CA CYS A 22 11.64 8.76 -9.94
C CYS A 22 12.83 9.73 -9.95
N CYS A 23 13.72 9.54 -10.92
CA CYS A 23 14.89 10.40 -11.15
C CYS A 23 14.83 10.99 -12.56
N LYS A 24 15.23 12.25 -12.72
CA LYS A 24 15.29 12.92 -14.04
C LYS A 24 16.58 12.64 -14.80
N LYS A 25 17.64 12.21 -14.11
CA LYS A 25 18.97 12.00 -14.68
C LYS A 25 19.37 10.54 -14.53
N GLU A 26 19.81 9.94 -15.63
CA GLU A 26 20.26 8.54 -15.68
C GLU A 26 21.46 8.29 -14.77
N GLU A 27 22.38 9.26 -14.66
CA GLU A 27 23.53 9.23 -13.75
C GLU A 27 23.15 8.99 -12.28
N ILE A 28 21.98 9.48 -11.85
CA ILE A 28 21.50 9.29 -10.48
C ILE A 28 21.01 7.86 -10.30
N ILE A 29 20.39 7.27 -11.33
CA ILE A 29 19.90 5.89 -11.27
C ILE A 29 21.09 4.94 -11.16
N HIS A 30 22.12 5.11 -11.98
CA HIS A 30 23.35 4.30 -11.87
C HIS A 30 24.05 4.46 -10.52
N LYS A 31 24.01 5.66 -9.94
CA LYS A 31 24.53 5.87 -8.58
C LYS A 31 23.70 5.15 -7.52
N ILE A 32 22.38 5.10 -7.66
CA ILE A 32 21.47 4.37 -6.75
C ILE A 32 21.65 2.86 -6.90
N GLU A 33 21.77 2.36 -8.13
CA GLU A 33 22.06 0.96 -8.44
C GLU A 33 23.44 0.54 -7.92
N GLY A 34 24.40 1.46 -7.95
CA GLY A 34 25.75 1.27 -7.42
C GLY A 34 25.94 1.65 -5.96
N LEU A 35 24.87 1.98 -5.21
CA LEU A 35 24.98 2.15 -3.76
C LEU A 35 25.41 0.82 -3.16
N GLU A 36 26.47 0.86 -2.35
CA GLU A 36 27.05 -0.34 -1.73
C GLU A 36 25.99 -1.20 -1.03
N ASP A 37 26.19 -2.50 -1.18
CA ASP A 37 25.33 -3.57 -0.70
C ASP A 37 25.13 -3.42 0.81
N GLY A 38 23.93 -2.98 1.21
CA GLY A 38 23.58 -2.74 2.60
C GLY A 38 22.60 -1.59 2.78
N THR A 39 22.82 -0.44 2.15
CA THR A 39 21.97 0.74 2.44
C THR A 39 20.54 0.53 1.97
N LEU A 40 20.37 0.04 0.74
CA LEU A 40 19.04 -0.24 0.20
C LEU A 40 18.53 -1.63 0.61
N SER A 41 19.40 -2.63 0.72
CA SER A 41 19.02 -3.98 1.14
C SER A 41 18.58 -4.07 2.60
N ASN A 42 19.06 -3.18 3.48
CA ASN A 42 18.54 -3.04 4.84
C ASN A 42 17.12 -2.46 4.90
N LEU A 43 16.70 -1.73 3.86
CA LEU A 43 15.40 -1.05 3.81
C LEU A 43 14.38 -1.80 2.94
N PHE A 44 14.84 -2.44 1.86
CA PHE A 44 14.01 -3.06 0.85
C PHE A 44 14.42 -4.50 0.61
N SER A 45 13.44 -5.40 0.56
CA SER A 45 13.65 -6.81 0.23
C SER A 45 14.06 -7.05 -1.22
N LYS A 46 13.74 -6.10 -2.11
CA LYS A 46 14.09 -6.14 -3.53
C LYS A 46 14.22 -4.72 -4.07
N VAL A 47 15.28 -4.46 -4.80
CA VAL A 47 15.46 -3.23 -5.59
C VAL A 47 15.74 -3.64 -7.01
N GLU A 48 14.94 -3.15 -7.94
CA GLU A 48 15.11 -3.44 -9.37
C GLU A 48 14.74 -2.21 -10.20
N ARG A 49 15.32 -2.13 -11.39
CA ARG A 49 15.00 -1.06 -12.33
C ARG A 49 13.57 -1.23 -12.84
N TRP A 50 12.82 -0.12 -12.89
CA TRP A 50 11.43 -0.14 -13.33
C TRP A 50 11.28 -0.74 -14.74
N SER A 51 10.33 -1.66 -14.90
CA SER A 51 9.90 -2.17 -16.20
C SER A 51 8.41 -2.51 -16.17
N GLU A 52 7.77 -2.58 -17.34
CA GLU A 52 6.35 -2.94 -17.47
C GLU A 52 6.03 -4.36 -16.99
N LYS A 53 7.06 -5.19 -16.80
CA LYS A 53 6.93 -6.57 -16.29
C LYS A 53 6.77 -6.63 -14.77
N ILE A 54 7.06 -5.53 -14.05
CA ILE A 54 6.90 -5.49 -12.60
C ILE A 54 5.42 -5.49 -12.27
N GLN A 55 4.93 -6.62 -11.77
CA GLN A 55 3.56 -6.77 -11.32
C GLN A 55 3.45 -6.44 -9.84
N VAL A 56 2.46 -5.61 -9.52
CA VAL A 56 2.08 -5.31 -8.14
C VAL A 56 1.12 -6.39 -7.69
N ASP A 57 1.65 -7.40 -7.02
CA ASP A 57 0.87 -8.58 -6.58
C ASP A 57 -0.15 -8.25 -5.50
N ASN A 58 0.08 -7.23 -4.67
CA ASN A 58 -0.79 -6.86 -3.56
C ASN A 58 -1.24 -5.40 -3.66
N LYS A 59 -2.52 -5.15 -3.42
CA LYS A 59 -3.12 -3.81 -3.41
C LYS A 59 -3.77 -3.54 -2.07
N MET A 60 -3.48 -2.38 -1.50
CA MET A 60 -4.21 -1.83 -0.35
C MET A 60 -5.47 -1.11 -0.85
N VAL A 61 -6.63 -1.55 -0.38
CA VAL A 61 -7.93 -1.02 -0.78
C VAL A 61 -8.83 -0.78 0.43
N TRP A 62 -9.73 0.18 0.31
CA TRP A 62 -10.80 0.40 1.27
C TRP A 62 -12.09 -0.22 0.75
N LEU A 63 -12.68 -1.12 1.54
CA LEU A 63 -14.01 -1.66 1.33
C LEU A 63 -15.02 -0.74 2.04
N ALA A 64 -16.00 -0.26 1.31
CA ALA A 64 -17.14 0.42 1.88
C ALA A 64 -18.21 -0.62 2.23
N CYS A 65 -18.45 -0.83 3.52
CA CYS A 65 -19.47 -1.74 4.00
C CYS A 65 -20.71 -0.93 4.43
N GLN A 66 -21.85 -1.23 3.84
CA GLN A 66 -23.13 -0.58 4.15
C GLN A 66 -24.15 -1.64 4.57
N GLY A 67 -25.16 -1.23 5.34
CA GLY A 67 -26.25 -2.13 5.76
C GLY A 67 -25.84 -3.18 6.81
N ILE A 68 -24.71 -2.99 7.50
CA ILE A 68 -24.33 -3.84 8.64
C ILE A 68 -25.26 -3.53 9.81
N PRO A 69 -25.97 -4.53 10.39
CA PRO A 69 -26.80 -4.29 11.56
C PRO A 69 -25.99 -3.78 12.76
N LEU A 70 -26.56 -2.83 13.52
CA LEU A 70 -25.88 -2.18 14.65
C LEU A 70 -25.32 -3.16 15.69
N HIS A 71 -26.06 -4.23 16.00
CA HIS A 71 -25.67 -5.21 17.01
C HIS A 71 -24.44 -6.05 16.62
N VAL A 72 -24.07 -6.08 15.33
CA VAL A 72 -22.83 -6.71 14.84
C VAL A 72 -21.79 -5.69 14.37
N TRP A 73 -21.98 -4.39 14.65
CA TRP A 73 -21.01 -3.36 14.29
C TRP A 73 -19.79 -3.40 15.21
N ASN A 74 -18.89 -4.35 14.96
CA ASN A 74 -17.68 -4.52 15.75
C ASN A 74 -16.50 -4.95 14.87
N CYS A 75 -15.29 -4.84 15.42
CA CYS A 75 -14.07 -5.20 14.71
C CYS A 75 -14.07 -6.64 14.17
N MET A 76 -14.69 -7.59 14.88
CA MET A 76 -14.76 -8.99 14.44
C MET A 76 -15.59 -9.13 13.15
N MET A 77 -16.72 -8.43 13.05
CA MET A 77 -17.53 -8.41 11.83
C MET A 77 -16.75 -7.83 10.64
N PHE A 78 -16.07 -6.70 10.83
CA PHE A 78 -15.25 -6.10 9.77
C PHE A 78 -14.06 -6.98 9.36
N GLN A 79 -13.42 -7.65 10.32
CA GLN A 79 -12.39 -8.65 10.03
C GLN A 79 -12.95 -9.82 9.20
N ASN A 80 -14.15 -10.31 9.52
CA ASN A 80 -14.79 -11.39 8.78
C ASN A 80 -15.15 -10.97 7.35
N ILE A 81 -15.60 -9.72 7.15
CA ILE A 81 -15.81 -9.16 5.82
C ILE A 81 -14.48 -9.08 5.06
N ALA A 82 -13.45 -8.49 5.66
CA ALA A 82 -12.13 -8.33 5.03
C ALA A 82 -11.54 -9.68 4.59
N LYS A 83 -11.64 -10.72 5.42
CA LYS A 83 -11.16 -12.08 5.11
C LYS A 83 -11.75 -12.67 3.82
N LYS A 84 -12.92 -12.20 3.36
CA LYS A 84 -13.49 -12.61 2.06
C LYS A 84 -12.77 -11.98 0.86
N TYR A 85 -12.12 -10.85 1.06
CA TYR A 85 -11.48 -10.06 0.00
C TYR A 85 -9.94 -10.02 0.11
N GLY A 86 -9.38 -10.35 1.27
CA GLY A 86 -7.93 -10.35 1.50
C GLY A 86 -7.57 -10.35 2.99
N GLU A 87 -6.38 -9.83 3.30
CA GLU A 87 -5.91 -9.66 4.68
C GLU A 87 -6.48 -8.37 5.28
N PHE A 88 -7.01 -8.46 6.50
CA PHE A 88 -7.53 -7.31 7.23
C PHE A 88 -6.38 -6.44 7.75
N LEU A 89 -6.40 -5.16 7.40
CA LEU A 89 -5.41 -4.18 7.86
C LEU A 89 -5.97 -3.25 8.92
N GLY A 90 -7.29 -3.09 9.00
CA GLY A 90 -7.92 -2.19 9.96
C GLY A 90 -9.27 -1.66 9.50
N VAL A 91 -9.80 -0.71 10.26
CA VAL A 91 -10.95 0.12 9.89
C VAL A 91 -10.56 1.59 9.99
N ASP A 92 -11.29 2.48 9.31
CA ASP A 92 -11.03 3.91 9.45
C ASP A 92 -11.43 4.42 10.85
N ILE A 93 -11.00 5.63 11.17
CA ILE A 93 -11.22 6.19 12.51
C ILE A 93 -12.70 6.41 12.82
N ASP A 94 -13.50 6.76 11.82
CA ASP A 94 -14.91 7.04 12.00
C ASP A 94 -15.71 5.76 12.25
N THR A 95 -15.38 4.67 11.56
CA THR A 95 -15.91 3.33 11.81
C THR A 95 -15.51 2.83 13.19
N ARG A 96 -14.23 3.03 13.57
CA ARG A 96 -13.70 2.63 14.89
C ARG A 96 -14.36 3.37 16.04
N CYS A 97 -14.63 4.66 15.86
CA CYS A 97 -15.22 5.54 16.88
C CYS A 97 -16.74 5.62 16.79
N PHE A 98 -17.40 4.77 15.99
CA PHE A 98 -18.86 4.74 15.82
C PHE A 98 -19.46 6.10 15.43
N LYS A 99 -18.72 6.95 14.71
CA LYS A 99 -19.23 8.27 14.27
C LYS A 99 -20.29 8.15 13.19
N SER A 100 -20.25 7.08 12.40
CA SER A 100 -21.28 6.67 11.47
C SER A 100 -21.47 5.17 11.56
N VAL A 101 -22.72 4.76 11.60
CA VAL A 101 -23.16 3.36 11.60
C VAL A 101 -23.94 2.99 10.33
N VAL A 102 -23.97 3.91 9.36
CA VAL A 102 -24.56 3.69 8.03
C VAL A 102 -23.53 3.04 7.10
N ARG A 103 -22.27 3.49 7.21
CA ARG A 103 -21.14 3.03 6.40
C ARG A 103 -19.90 2.85 7.24
N GLY A 104 -19.33 1.65 7.21
CA GLY A 104 -18.04 1.33 7.80
C GLY A 104 -17.02 1.09 6.71
N ASN A 105 -15.82 1.65 6.84
CA ASN A 105 -14.74 1.43 5.88
C ASN A 105 -13.70 0.47 6.47
N VAL A 106 -13.39 -0.58 5.71
CA VAL A 106 -12.44 -1.63 6.10
C VAL A 106 -11.24 -1.59 5.17
N HIS A 107 -10.04 -1.54 5.74
CA HIS A 107 -8.79 -1.56 4.99
C HIS A 107 -8.35 -3.00 4.77
N VAL A 108 -8.06 -3.35 3.51
CA VAL A 108 -7.74 -4.73 3.11
C VAL A 108 -6.53 -4.75 2.18
N LEU A 109 -5.62 -5.70 2.41
CA LEU A 109 -4.59 -6.07 1.45
C LEU A 109 -5.12 -7.22 0.58
N THR A 110 -5.27 -6.99 -0.72
CA THR A 110 -5.80 -8.00 -1.65
C THR A 110 -4.83 -8.32 -2.78
N LYS A 111 -4.75 -9.61 -3.10
CA LYS A 111 -4.02 -10.12 -4.29
C LYS A 111 -4.87 -10.12 -5.55
N ARG A 112 -6.20 -10.00 -5.41
CA ARG A 112 -7.14 -10.16 -6.51
C ARG A 112 -7.57 -8.80 -7.02
N LEU A 113 -7.47 -8.61 -8.34
CA LEU A 113 -8.28 -7.65 -9.10
C LEU A 113 -9.75 -8.13 -9.14
N THR A 114 -10.31 -8.58 -8.01
CA THR A 114 -11.75 -8.76 -7.93
C THR A 114 -12.36 -7.39 -8.11
N LYS A 115 -13.25 -7.24 -9.09
CA LYS A 115 -14.06 -6.05 -9.35
C LYS A 115 -14.81 -5.74 -8.04
N LEU A 116 -14.21 -4.93 -7.18
CA LEU A 116 -14.87 -4.42 -5.99
C LEU A 116 -16.02 -3.60 -6.53
N MET A 117 -17.23 -4.16 -6.44
CA MET A 117 -18.41 -3.58 -7.06
C MET A 117 -18.56 -2.15 -6.54
N LYS A 118 -18.41 -1.19 -7.45
CA LYS A 118 -18.74 0.21 -7.23
C LYS A 118 -20.25 0.28 -7.42
N TYR A 119 -20.98 0.37 -6.31
CA TYR A 119 -22.38 0.79 -6.31
C TYR A 119 -22.42 2.31 -6.16
#